data_AF-A0A535TS17-F1
#
_entry.id   AF-A0A535TS17-F1
#
_cell.length_a   1.000
_cell.length_b   1.000
_cell.length_c   1.000
_cell.angle_alpha   90.00
_cell.angle_beta   90.00
_cell.angle_gamma   90.00
#
_symmetry.space_group_name_H-M   'P 1'
#
loop_
_entity.id
_entity.type
_entity.pdbx_description
1 polymer ?
#
loop_
_entity_poly.entity_id
_entity_poly.type
_entity_poly.pdbx_seq_one_letter_code
_entity_poly.pdbx_strand_id
1 'polypeptide(L)' 'MARVLFVCHQNAGRSQTSEALFHRAAGDRHESRSAG' A
#
# COMPACT_ATOMS: atom_id res chain seq x y z
N MET A 1 -12.07 5.27 8.66
CA MET A 1 -10.60 5.13 8.58
C MET A 1 -10.27 3.64 8.61
N ALA A 2 -9.50 3.15 7.64
CA ALA A 2 -9.12 1.74 7.55
C ALA A 2 -7.60 1.62 7.37
N ARG A 3 -7.03 0.47 7.73
CA ARG A 3 -5.60 0.17 7.60
C ARG A 3 -5.44 -0.92 6.55
N VAL A 4 -4.65 -0.65 5.52
CA VAL A 4 -4.46 -1.54 4.37
C VAL A 4 -3.02 -2.00 4.29
N LEU A 5 -2.80 -3.30 4.12
CA LEU A 5 -1.47 -3.89 3.92
C LEU A 5 -1.41 -4.58 2.56
N PHE A 6 -0.51 -4.13 1.69
CA PHE A 6 -0.22 -4.77 0.42
C PHE A 6 0.94 -5.76 0.59
N VAL A 7 0.75 -7.03 0.23
CA VAL A 7 1.74 -8.10 0.42
C VAL A 7 2.09 -8.76 -0.91
N CYS A 8 3.38 -9.01 -1.14
CA CYS A 8 3.91 -9.78 -2.27
C CYS A 8 5.03 -10.70 -1.78
N HIS A 9 5.66 -11.47 -2.67
CA HIS A 9 6.77 -12.36 -2.26
C HIS A 9 8.06 -11.63 -1.86
N GLN A 10 8.27 -10.42 -2.39
CA GLN A 10 9.36 -9.53 -1.99
C GLN A 10 8.76 -8.14 -1.78
N ASN A 11 9.24 -7.42 -0.77
CA ASN A 11 8.85 -6.02 -0.55
C ASN A 11 9.61 -5.07 -1.48
N ALA A 12 9.63 -5.39 -2.78
CA ALA A 12 10.36 -4.68 -3.82
C ALA A 12 9.62 -4.88 -5.16
N GLY A 13 8.54 -4.14 -5.37
CA GLY A 13 7.73 -4.22 -6.59
C GLY A 13 6.25 -3.99 -6.35
N ARG A 14 5.43 -4.99 -6.70
CA ARG A 14 3.96 -4.88 -6.75
C ARG A 14 3.34 -4.34 -5.45
N SER A 15 3.77 -4.82 -4.28
CA SER A 15 3.23 -4.36 -2.99
C SER A 15 3.47 -2.87 -2.76
N GLN A 16 4.67 -2.37 -3.05
CA GLN A 16 5.02 -0.94 -2.94
C GLN A 16 4.32 -0.08 -4.00
N THR A 17 4.23 -0.56 -5.26
CA THR A 17 3.50 0.16 -6.31
C THR A 17 2.02 0.29 -5.96
N SER A 18 1.40 -0.78 -5.46
CA SER A 18 0.00 -0.74 -5.01
C SER A 18 -0.21 0.19 -3.82
N GLU A 19 0.70 0.21 -2.83
CA GLU A 19 0.65 1.16 -1.72
C GLU A 19 0.70 2.61 -2.22
N ALA A 20 1.64 2.95 -3.11
CA ALA A 20 1.78 4.31 -3.63
C ALA A 20 0.55 4.75 -4.46
N LEU A 21 0.02 3.86 -5.31
CA LEU A 21 -1.19 4.12 -6.09
C LEU A 21 -2.42 4.30 -5.18
N PHE A 22 -2.52 3.47 -4.13
CA PHE A 22 -3.58 3.58 -3.14
C PHE A 22 -3.49 4.91 -2.39
N HIS A 23 -2.30 5.28 -1.89
CA HIS A 23 -2.11 6.55 -1.19
C HIS A 23 -2.50 7.75 -2.06
N ARG A 24 -2.13 7.74 -3.35
CA ARG A 24 -2.53 8.79 -4.30
C ARG A 24 -4.05 8.88 -4.52
N ALA A 25 -4.76 7.75 -4.56
CA ALA A 25 -6.21 7.73 -4.78
C ALA A 25 -7.02 7.98 -3.50
N ALA A 26 -6.52 7.50 -2.36
CA ALA A 26 -7.18 7.60 -1.07
C ALA A 26 -6.90 8.94 -0.36
N GLY A 27 -5.75 9.56 -0.63
CA GLY A 27 -5.21 10.64 0.19
C GLY A 27 -5.04 10.17 1.64
N ASP A 28 -5.27 11.07 2.59
CA ASP A 28 -5.10 10.80 4.03
C ASP A 28 -6.33 10.13 4.69
N ARG A 29 -7.27 9.62 3.89
CA ARG A 29 -8.50 8.98 4.41
C ARG A 29 -8.25 7.59 5.02
N HIS A 30 -7.14 6.95 4.64
CA HIS A 30 -6.76 5.59 5.03
C HIS A 30 -5.25 5.49 5.26
N GLU A 31 -4.82 4.60 6.15
CA GLU A 31 -3.39 4.29 6.35
C GLU A 31 -3.02 3.10 5.46
N SER A 32 -1.94 3.22 4.69
CA SER A 32 -1.42 2.13 3.85
C SER A 32 0.02 1.76 4.23
N ARG A 33 0.36 0.48 4.08
CA ARG A 33 1.72 -0.07 4.24
C ARG A 33 1.96 -1.17 3.20
N SER A 34 3.21 -1.49 2.92
CA SER A 34 3.61 -2.65 2.09
C SER A 34 4.58 -3.59 2.79
N ALA A 35 4.48 -4.89 2.48
CA ALA A 35 5.34 -5.95 2.97
C ALA A 35 5.67 -6.99 1.88
N GLY A 36 6.64 -7.84 2.18
CA GLY A 36 7.14 -8.96 1.38
C GLY A 36 7.09 -10.25 2.20
#